data_AF-A0AAJ0IXE8-F1
#
_entry.id   AF-A0AAJ0IXE8-F1
#
_cell.length_a   1.000
_cell.length_b   1.000
_cell.length_c   1.000
_cell.angle_alpha   90.00
_cell.angle_beta   90.00
_cell.angle_gamma   90.00
#
_symmetry.space_group_name_H-M   'P 1'
#
loop_
_entity.id
_entity.type
_entity.pdbx_description
1 polymer ?
#
loop_
_entity_poly.entity_id
_entity_poly.type
_entity_poly.pdbx_seq_one_letter_code
_entity_poly.pdbx_strand_id
1 'polypeptide(L)'
;MAARAQTLHNGPTPYQRSSTMRRTKPLSESSMQTAESHIPALAAQAGREAHARALRQGGRVVMKSAAGWLIERHVSGQDVEIKRLPKSTPVSAGAVLRRGGKPASKPAAER
;
A
#
# COMPACT_ATOMS: atom_id res chain seq x y z
N MET A 1 3.98 2.75 -75.93
CA MET A 1 4.08 1.83 -74.78
C MET A 1 3.49 2.52 -73.56
N ALA A 2 2.61 1.82 -72.85
CA ALA A 2 1.59 2.38 -71.98
C ALA A 2 2.11 2.81 -70.59
N ALA A 3 1.56 3.92 -70.10
CA ALA A 3 1.68 4.40 -68.74
C ALA A 3 1.07 3.41 -67.72
N ARG A 4 1.69 3.27 -66.56
CA ARG A 4 1.07 2.68 -65.37
C ARG A 4 1.42 3.50 -64.13
N ALA A 5 0.48 4.38 -63.77
CA ALA A 5 0.33 4.85 -62.40
C ALA A 5 -0.33 3.73 -61.58
N GLN A 6 0.25 3.35 -60.44
CA GLN A 6 -0.51 2.78 -59.32
C GLN A 6 0.07 3.32 -58.01
N THR A 7 -0.71 4.22 -57.42
CA THR A 7 -0.58 4.84 -56.12
C THR A 7 -0.87 3.82 -55.02
N LEU A 8 0.14 3.50 -54.20
CA LEU A 8 -0.06 2.71 -52.98
C LEU A 8 -0.59 3.63 -51.86
N HIS A 9 -1.91 3.61 -51.68
CA HIS A 9 -2.59 4.15 -50.50
C HIS A 9 -2.30 3.25 -49.29
N ASN A 10 -1.42 3.67 -48.39
CA ASN A 10 -1.31 3.12 -47.04
C ASN A 10 -1.73 4.19 -46.03
N GLY A 11 -3.04 4.36 -45.88
CA GLY A 11 -3.62 5.12 -44.76
C GLY A 11 -3.54 4.29 -43.46
N PRO A 12 -3.37 4.93 -42.29
CA PRO A 12 -3.41 4.21 -41.01
C PRO A 12 -4.81 3.66 -40.77
N THR A 13 -4.91 2.36 -40.50
CA THR A 13 -6.15 1.71 -40.05
C THR A 13 -6.64 2.38 -38.76
N PRO A 14 -7.90 2.85 -38.67
CA PRO A 14 -8.41 3.41 -37.42
C PRO A 14 -8.52 2.30 -36.37
N TYR A 15 -7.80 2.46 -35.27
CA TYR A 15 -7.98 1.66 -34.05
C TYR A 15 -9.42 1.87 -33.54
N GLN A 16 -10.29 0.85 -33.70
CA GLN A 16 -11.59 0.81 -33.02
C GLN A 16 -11.36 0.61 -31.53
N ARG A 17 -11.31 1.71 -30.77
CA ARG A 17 -11.36 1.66 -29.31
C ARG A 17 -12.80 1.39 -28.89
N SER A 18 -13.19 0.13 -28.85
CA SER A 18 -14.46 -0.30 -28.25
C SER A 18 -14.40 -0.09 -26.72
N SER A 19 -14.48 1.15 -26.27
CA SER A 19 -14.61 1.51 -24.86
C SER A 19 -16.08 1.66 -24.49
N THR A 20 -16.86 0.59 -24.60
CA THR A 20 -18.11 0.50 -23.85
C THR A 20 -17.73 0.16 -22.42
N MET A 21 -17.48 1.18 -21.60
CA MET A 21 -17.47 0.98 -20.14
C MET A 21 -18.88 0.55 -19.75
N ARG A 22 -19.07 -0.76 -19.54
CA ARG A 22 -20.31 -1.29 -18.97
C ARG A 22 -20.45 -0.65 -17.60
N ARG A 23 -21.43 0.24 -17.45
CA ARG A 23 -21.80 0.81 -16.14
C ARG A 23 -22.19 -0.36 -15.24
N THR A 24 -21.34 -0.69 -14.27
CA THR A 24 -21.61 -1.75 -13.31
C THR A 24 -22.80 -1.33 -12.47
N LYS A 25 -23.79 -2.22 -12.33
CA LYS A 25 -24.91 -2.01 -11.41
C LYS A 25 -24.33 -1.77 -10.01
N PRO A 26 -24.86 -0.79 -9.24
CA PRO A 26 -24.41 -0.57 -7.86
C PRO A 26 -24.64 -1.86 -7.05
N LEU A 27 -23.67 -2.16 -6.17
CA LEU A 27 -23.75 -3.30 -5.25
C LEU A 27 -24.94 -3.13 -4.32
N SER A 28 -25.64 -4.22 -3.99
CA SER A 28 -26.63 -4.21 -2.91
C SER A 28 -25.92 -4.04 -1.57
N GLU A 29 -26.60 -3.47 -0.57
CA GLU A 29 -26.09 -3.36 0.79
C GLU A 29 -25.60 -4.72 1.35
N SER A 30 -26.36 -5.79 1.11
CA SER A 30 -25.97 -7.16 1.50
C SER A 30 -24.66 -7.63 0.85
N SER A 31 -24.45 -7.30 -0.43
CA SER A 31 -23.21 -7.66 -1.13
C SER A 31 -22.02 -6.84 -0.65
N MET A 32 -22.22 -5.56 -0.30
CA MET A 32 -21.19 -4.73 0.32
C MET A 32 -20.82 -5.27 1.70
N GLN A 33 -21.80 -5.55 2.56
CA GLN A 33 -21.56 -6.08 3.91
C GLN A 33 -20.79 -7.41 3.86
N THR A 34 -21.13 -8.27 2.91
CA THR A 34 -20.40 -9.53 2.69
C THR A 34 -18.96 -9.25 2.28
N ALA A 35 -18.72 -8.37 1.31
CA ALA A 35 -17.37 -7.98 0.90
C ALA A 35 -16.55 -7.38 2.06
N GLU A 36 -17.18 -6.52 2.87
CA GLU A 36 -16.55 -5.90 4.03
C GLU A 36 -16.16 -6.93 5.10
N SER A 37 -16.97 -7.97 5.30
CA SER A 37 -16.65 -9.05 6.24
C SER A 37 -15.36 -9.80 5.88
N HIS A 38 -14.95 -9.78 4.61
CA HIS A 38 -13.71 -10.41 4.14
C HIS A 38 -12.47 -9.51 4.27
N ILE A 39 -12.62 -8.20 4.45
CA ILE A 39 -11.51 -7.24 4.53
C ILE A 39 -10.47 -7.64 5.59
N PRO A 40 -10.83 -8.05 6.83
CA PRO A 40 -9.85 -8.43 7.83
C PRO A 40 -8.97 -9.62 7.40
N ALA A 41 -9.58 -10.64 6.80
CA ALA A 41 -8.86 -11.82 6.33
C ALA A 41 -7.91 -11.49 5.16
N LEU A 42 -8.38 -10.68 4.20
CA LEU A 42 -7.58 -10.21 3.07
C LEU A 42 -6.40 -9.33 3.54
N ALA A 43 -6.63 -8.44 4.50
CA ALA A 43 -5.57 -7.61 5.08
C ALA A 43 -4.51 -8.45 5.78
N ALA A 44 -4.92 -9.48 6.54
CA ALA A 44 -3.99 -10.40 7.19
C ALA A 44 -3.15 -11.19 6.18
N GLN A 45 -3.77 -11.66 5.08
CA GLN A 45 -3.06 -12.32 4.00
C GLN A 45 -2.05 -11.38 3.31
N ALA A 46 -2.48 -10.18 2.93
CA ALA A 46 -1.62 -9.19 2.30
C ALA A 46 -0.42 -8.83 3.19
N GLY A 47 -0.61 -8.73 4.50
CA GLY A 47 0.47 -8.51 5.46
C GLY A 47 1.51 -9.64 5.46
N ARG A 48 1.08 -10.91 5.48
CA ARG A 48 1.98 -12.07 5.41
C ARG A 48 2.75 -12.11 4.09
N GLU A 49 2.08 -11.84 2.98
CA GLU A 49 2.71 -11.79 1.65
C GLU A 49 3.73 -10.65 1.55
N ALA A 50 3.41 -9.47 2.07
CA ALA A 50 4.33 -8.34 2.10
C ALA A 50 5.56 -8.64 2.97
N HIS A 51 5.37 -9.26 4.13
CA HIS A 51 6.46 -9.72 4.99
C HIS A 51 7.39 -10.71 4.26
N ALA A 52 6.81 -11.76 3.67
CA ALA A 52 7.58 -12.76 2.92
C ALA A 52 8.31 -12.15 1.72
N ARG A 53 7.68 -11.21 1.01
CA ARG A 53 8.28 -10.48 -0.10
C ARG A 53 9.46 -9.62 0.36
N ALA A 54 9.32 -8.89 1.46
CA ALA A 54 10.37 -8.04 2.03
C ALA A 54 11.61 -8.87 2.40
N LEU A 55 11.42 -10.01 3.09
CA LEU A 55 12.52 -10.92 3.41
C LEU A 55 13.19 -11.49 2.16
N ARG A 56 12.42 -11.92 1.16
CA ARG A 56 12.95 -12.47 -0.09
C ARG A 56 13.74 -11.45 -0.91
N GLN A 57 13.28 -10.20 -0.97
CA GLN A 57 13.85 -9.18 -1.85
C GLN A 57 14.96 -8.36 -1.16
N GLY A 58 14.75 -8.02 0.11
CA GLY A 58 15.64 -7.13 0.86
C GLY A 58 16.43 -7.82 1.97
N GLY A 59 16.20 -9.11 2.23
CA GLY A 59 16.87 -9.87 3.27
C GLY A 59 16.45 -9.50 4.70
N ARG A 60 15.57 -8.52 4.87
CA ARG A 60 15.14 -7.99 6.17
C ARG A 60 13.76 -7.32 6.11
N VAL A 61 13.12 -7.20 7.28
CA VAL A 61 11.83 -6.53 7.46
C VAL A 61 11.78 -5.83 8.80
N VAL A 62 11.24 -4.62 8.84
CA VAL A 62 11.06 -3.86 10.08
C VAL A 62 9.63 -4.04 10.57
N MET A 63 9.47 -4.40 11.85
CA MET A 63 8.16 -4.63 12.45
C MET A 63 8.12 -4.14 13.91
N LYS A 64 6.89 -3.99 14.44
CA LYS A 64 6.67 -3.70 15.87
C LYS A 64 6.55 -5.01 16.64
N SER A 65 7.29 -5.15 17.73
CA SER A 65 7.15 -6.26 18.68
C SER A 65 5.97 -6.05 19.63
N ALA A 66 5.49 -7.14 20.25
CA ALA A 66 4.43 -7.08 21.26
C ALA A 66 4.81 -6.19 22.46
N ALA A 67 6.10 -6.11 22.79
CA ALA A 67 6.65 -5.26 23.86
C ALA A 67 6.79 -3.78 23.45
N GLY A 68 6.41 -3.41 22.23
CA GLY A 68 6.47 -2.03 21.74
C GLY A 68 7.84 -1.60 21.22
N TRP A 69 8.71 -2.54 20.86
CA TRP A 69 9.97 -2.24 20.18
C TRP A 69 9.77 -2.21 18.67
N LEU A 70 10.52 -1.34 18.01
CA LEU A 70 10.75 -1.46 16.58
C LEU A 70 11.94 -2.38 16.38
N ILE A 71 11.73 -3.49 15.70
CA ILE A 71 12.75 -4.52 15.45
C ILE A 71 12.97 -4.69 13.95
N GLU A 72 14.19 -4.97 13.56
CA GLU A 72 14.55 -5.44 12.23
C GLU A 72 14.77 -6.95 12.29
N ARG A 73 13.97 -7.70 11.55
CA ARG A 73 14.13 -9.16 11.39
C ARG A 73 14.87 -9.46 10.11
N HIS A 74 15.93 -10.24 10.21
CA HIS A 74 16.74 -10.70 9.09
C HIS A 74 16.23 -12.04 8.55
N VAL A 75 16.57 -12.36 7.31
CA VAL A 75 16.25 -13.66 6.68
C VAL A 75 16.88 -14.85 7.41
N SER A 76 17.97 -14.61 8.16
CA SER A 76 18.58 -15.60 9.06
C SER A 76 17.70 -15.95 10.26
N GLY A 77 16.64 -15.18 10.53
CA GLY A 77 15.80 -15.30 11.72
C GLY A 77 16.29 -14.46 12.91
N GLN A 78 17.41 -13.75 12.78
CA GLN A 78 17.89 -12.84 13.82
C GLN A 78 17.05 -11.56 13.89
N ASP A 79 16.69 -11.16 15.10
CA ASP A 79 16.05 -9.87 15.37
C ASP A 79 17.07 -8.87 15.95
N VAL A 80 17.05 -7.64 15.45
CA VAL A 80 17.83 -6.51 15.95
C VAL A 80 16.88 -5.43 16.44
N GLU A 81 17.02 -5.05 17.71
CA GLU A 81 16.24 -3.94 18.28
C GLU A 81 16.75 -2.60 17.75
N ILE A 82 15.85 -1.81 17.17
CA ILE A 82 16.20 -0.48 16.63
C ILE A 82 15.93 0.59 17.68
N LYS A 83 14.70 0.62 18.23
CA LYS A 83 14.29 1.58 19.24
C LYS A 83 12.99 1.19 19.92
N ARG A 84 12.78 1.69 21.13
CA ARG A 84 11.49 1.58 21.83
C ARG A 84 10.52 2.60 21.28
N LEU A 85 9.31 2.16 20.91
CA LEU A 85 8.25 3.07 20.52
C LEU A 85 7.58 3.66 21.77
N PRO A 86 7.14 4.93 21.72
CA PRO A 86 6.33 5.49 22.79
C PRO A 86 5.02 4.70 22.93
N LYS A 87 4.44 4.74 24.13
CA LYS A 87 3.11 4.17 24.36
C LYS A 87 2.11 4.82 23.40
N SER A 88 1.23 4.01 22.81
CA SER A 88 0.17 4.49 21.95
C SER A 88 -0.75 5.44 22.71
N THR A 89 -1.04 6.60 22.13
CA THR A 89 -2.07 7.52 22.65
C THR A 89 -3.44 6.95 22.27
N PRO A 90 -4.28 6.56 23.25
CA PRO A 90 -5.64 6.13 22.94
C PRO A 90 -6.43 7.32 22.39
N VAL A 91 -7.25 7.07 21.37
CA VAL A 91 -8.11 8.08 20.76
C VAL A 91 -9.53 7.55 20.68
N SER A 92 -10.50 8.40 21.02
CA SER A 92 -11.92 8.05 20.92
C SER A 92 -12.37 8.09 19.46
N ALA A 93 -13.41 7.29 19.13
CA ALA A 93 -14.06 7.38 17.82
C ALA A 93 -14.57 8.81 17.58
N GLY A 94 -14.34 9.34 16.37
CA GLY A 94 -14.67 10.72 16.02
C GLY A 94 -13.66 11.78 16.51
N ALA A 95 -12.60 11.39 17.22
CA ALA A 95 -11.57 12.34 17.65
C ALA A 95 -10.81 12.91 16.43
N VAL A 96 -10.84 14.24 16.27
CA VAL A 96 -10.06 14.96 15.26
C VAL A 96 -8.71 15.35 15.87
N LEU A 97 -7.65 14.65 15.47
CA LEU A 97 -6.29 14.98 15.89
C LEU A 97 -5.78 16.18 15.11
N ARG A 98 -5.41 17.26 15.82
CA ARG A 98 -4.70 18.40 15.21
C ARG A 98 -3.20 18.14 15.29
N ARG A 99 -2.45 18.48 14.24
CA ARG A 99 -0.99 18.42 14.28
C ARG A 99 -0.51 19.34 15.40
N GLY A 100 0.07 18.76 16.45
CA GLY A 100 0.84 19.51 17.43
C GLY A 100 2.05 20.15 16.74
N GLY A 101 2.35 21.39 17.10
CA GLY A 101 3.60 22.03 16.69
C GLY A 101 4.82 21.21 17.12
N LYS A 102 5.98 21.52 16.52
CA LYS A 102 7.25 20.82 16.76
C LYS A 102 7.49 20.69 18.28
N PRO A 103 7.74 19.50 18.83
CA PRO A 103 8.08 19.39 20.24
C PRO A 103 9.38 20.16 20.49
N ALA A 104 9.38 21.01 21.52
CA ALA A 104 10.56 21.78 21.90
C ALA A 104 11.75 20.83 22.10
N SER A 105 12.87 21.14 21.45
CA SER A 105 14.15 20.46 21.69
C SER A 105 14.46 20.52 23.19
N LYS A 106 14.73 19.35 23.77
CA LYS A 106 15.16 19.18 25.16
C LYS A 106 16.32 20.17 25.45
N PRO A 107 16.29 20.96 26.53
CA PRO A 107 17.42 21.83 26.85
C PRO A 107 18.65 20.98 27.09
N ALA A 108 19.78 21.38 26.49
CA ALA A 108 21.07 20.79 26.75
C ALA A 108 21.36 20.91 28.24
N ALA A 109 21.75 19.81 28.88
CA ALA A 109 22.26 19.85 30.25
C ALA A 109 23.55 20.67 30.23
N GLU A 110 23.50 21.88 30.79
CA GLU A 110 24.70 22.61 31.20
C GLU A 110 25.43 21.78 32.27
N ARG A 111 26.74 21.62 32.05
CA ARG A 111 27.69 21.08 33.03
C ARG A 111 28.35 22.23 33.75
#